data_AF-A0A922M7X8-F1
#
_entry.id   AF-A0A922M7X8-F1
#
_cell.length_a   1.000
_cell.length_b   1.000
_cell.length_c   1.000
_cell.angle_alpha   90.00
_cell.angle_beta   90.00
_cell.angle_gamma   90.00
#
_symmetry.space_group_name_H-M   'P 1'
#
loop_
_entity.id
_entity.type
_entity.pdbx_description
1 polymer ?
#
loop_
_entity_poly.entity_id
_entity_poly.type
_entity_poly.pdbx_seq_one_letter_code
_entity_poly.pdbx_strand_id
1 'polypeptide(L)'
;MLLLDNHTSHVSLNAVKFARENNIVMLTLPPHGSHKLQPLDRSFFSPLKGKYAIENSGRGIGQQQVARLFNEAYKKVATLGNAESGFRGIYPYDDDLFDETEFAPSIVTDQMPQNHDISNIHDPLSPNQLLEASQPL
;
A
#
# COMPACT_ATOMS: atom_id res chain seq x y z
N MET A 1 9.21 6.12 -12.66
CA MET A 1 8.85 5.48 -11.38
C MET A 1 7.39 5.77 -11.10
N LEU A 2 6.65 4.80 -10.56
CA LEU A 2 5.25 4.92 -10.15
C LEU A 2 5.11 4.51 -8.68
N LEU A 3 4.40 5.32 -7.88
CA LEU A 3 4.06 5.02 -6.49
C LEU A 3 2.64 4.47 -6.44
N LEU A 4 2.45 3.34 -5.76
CA LEU A 4 1.18 2.62 -5.67
C LEU A 4 0.77 2.43 -4.21
N ASP A 5 -0.52 2.56 -3.90
CA ASP A 5 -1.10 2.50 -2.55
C ASP A 5 -1.44 1.09 -2.05
N ASN A 6 -0.87 0.07 -2.69
CA ASN A 6 -1.06 -1.37 -2.42
C ASN A 6 -2.53 -1.85 -2.42
N HIS A 7 -3.46 -1.09 -2.99
CA HIS A 7 -4.83 -1.58 -3.18
C HIS A 7 -4.85 -2.68 -4.24
N THR A 8 -5.52 -3.79 -3.96
CA THR A 8 -5.49 -5.01 -4.80
C THR A 8 -5.97 -4.79 -6.23
N SER A 9 -6.82 -3.79 -6.46
CA SER A 9 -7.26 -3.40 -7.82
C SER A 9 -6.15 -2.77 -8.67
N HIS A 10 -5.07 -2.27 -8.07
CA HIS A 10 -3.98 -1.59 -8.79
C HIS A 10 -2.83 -2.53 -9.20
N VAL A 11 -2.83 -3.78 -8.71
CA VAL A 11 -1.74 -4.73 -8.95
C VAL A 11 -2.27 -5.94 -9.72
N SER A 12 -2.39 -5.79 -11.04
CA SER A 12 -2.64 -6.91 -11.94
C SER A 12 -1.35 -7.43 -12.55
N LEU A 13 -1.27 -8.73 -12.82
CA LEU A 13 -0.09 -9.32 -13.47
C LEU A 13 0.23 -8.64 -14.82
N ASN A 14 -0.81 -8.24 -15.56
CA ASN A 14 -0.64 -7.55 -16.83
C ASN A 14 -0.03 -6.16 -16.65
N ALA A 15 -0.45 -5.40 -15.63
CA ALA A 15 0.15 -4.11 -15.30
C ALA A 15 1.62 -4.26 -14.89
N VAL A 16 1.96 -5.28 -14.11
CA VAL A 16 3.35 -5.55 -13.69
C VAL A 16 4.24 -5.89 -14.88
N LYS A 17 3.75 -6.75 -15.80
CA LYS A 17 4.48 -7.10 -17.02
C LYS A 17 4.69 -5.88 -17.91
N PHE A 18 3.65 -5.09 -18.14
CA PHE A 18 3.72 -3.85 -18.91
C PHE A 18 4.75 -2.88 -18.32
N ALA A 19 4.73 -2.67 -17.01
CA ALA A 19 5.69 -1.80 -16.32
C ALA A 19 7.13 -2.30 -16.49
N ARG A 20 7.36 -3.61 -16.35
CA ARG A 20 8.68 -4.22 -16.57
C ARG A 20 9.17 -4.03 -18.00
N GLU A 21 8.33 -4.31 -18.99
CA GLU A 21 8.66 -4.17 -20.42
C GLU A 21 8.98 -2.73 -20.81
N ASN A 22 8.40 -1.75 -20.11
CA ASN A 22 8.59 -0.33 -20.36
C ASN A 22 9.58 0.35 -19.39
N ASN A 23 10.37 -0.41 -18.62
CA ASN A 23 11.33 0.11 -17.64
C ASN A 23 10.72 1.06 -16.59
N ILE A 24 9.46 0.82 -16.23
CA ILE A 24 8.75 1.57 -15.20
C ILE A 24 9.00 0.88 -13.85
N VAL A 25 9.81 1.51 -12.99
CA VAL A 25 9.95 1.11 -11.59
C VAL A 25 8.63 1.38 -10.86
N MET A 26 8.01 0.34 -10.31
CA MET A 26 6.84 0.48 -9.43
C MET A 26 7.27 0.29 -7.98
N LEU A 27 6.88 1.22 -7.12
CA LEU A 27 7.12 1.18 -5.69
C LEU A 27 5.78 1.16 -4.96
N THR A 28 5.53 0.14 -4.15
CA THR A 28 4.33 0.01 -3.33
C THR A 28 4.62 0.51 -1.92
N LEU A 29 3.70 1.30 -1.37
CA LEU A 29 3.77 1.71 0.03
C LEU A 29 3.42 0.53 0.96
N PRO A 30 4.01 0.47 2.18
CA PRO A 30 3.64 -0.54 3.15
C PRO A 30 2.13 -0.49 3.48
N PRO A 31 1.49 -1.63 3.76
CA PRO A 31 0.09 -1.66 4.15
C PRO A 31 -0.15 -0.76 5.37
N HIS A 32 -1.29 -0.08 5.39
CA HIS A 32 -1.67 0.90 6.41
C HIS A 32 -0.79 2.17 6.49
N GLY A 33 0.23 2.33 5.64
CA GLY A 33 1.05 3.55 5.53
C GLY A 33 0.53 4.60 4.53
N SER A 34 -0.49 4.27 3.74
CA SER A 34 -0.98 5.12 2.64
C SER A 34 -1.40 6.52 3.10
N HIS A 35 -2.15 6.63 4.20
CA HIS A 35 -2.58 7.93 4.74
C HIS A 35 -1.43 8.88 5.16
N LYS A 36 -0.19 8.36 5.24
CA LYS A 36 1.00 9.09 5.68
C LYS A 36 2.01 9.33 4.57
N LEU A 37 2.26 8.28 3.79
CA LEU A 37 3.27 8.27 2.74
C LEU A 37 2.70 8.54 1.35
N GLN A 38 1.39 8.41 1.13
CA GLN A 38 0.79 8.66 -0.18
C GLN A 38 0.76 10.17 -0.46
N PRO A 39 1.54 10.66 -1.43
CA PRO A 39 1.70 12.10 -1.65
C PRO A 39 0.36 12.81 -1.89
N LEU A 40 -0.54 12.15 -2.62
CA LEU A 40 -1.85 12.69 -2.95
C LEU A 40 -2.75 12.83 -1.73
N ASP A 41 -2.75 11.88 -0.81
CA ASP A 41 -3.54 11.97 0.43
C ASP A 41 -3.00 13.05 1.35
N ARG A 42 -1.67 13.14 1.46
CA ARG A 42 -0.99 14.07 2.37
C ARG A 42 -1.14 15.52 1.96
N SER A 43 -0.88 15.86 0.69
CA SER A 43 -0.76 17.26 0.27
C SER A 43 -1.82 17.74 -0.71
N PHE A 44 -2.48 16.83 -1.44
CA PHE A 44 -3.31 17.22 -2.59
C PHE A 44 -4.82 17.12 -2.32
N PHE A 45 -5.29 15.98 -1.82
CA PHE A 45 -6.72 15.72 -1.71
C PHE A 45 -7.42 16.54 -0.64
N SER A 46 -6.77 16.80 0.51
CA SER A 46 -7.37 17.62 1.56
C SER A 46 -7.64 19.06 1.08
N PRO A 47 -6.66 19.79 0.51
CA PRO A 47 -6.92 21.11 -0.07
C PRO A 47 -7.91 21.09 -1.23
N LEU A 48 -7.87 20.06 -2.09
CA LEU A 48 -8.80 19.92 -3.21
C LEU A 48 -10.24 19.78 -2.74
N LYS A 49 -10.50 18.91 -1.75
CA LYS A 49 -11.82 18.74 -1.13
C LYS A 49 -12.29 20.06 -0.53
N GLY A 50 -11.42 20.78 0.18
CA GLY A 50 -11.73 22.08 0.76
C GLY A 50 -12.15 23.12 -0.28
N LYS A 51 -11.35 23.30 -1.34
CA LYS A 51 -11.67 24.26 -2.41
C LYS A 51 -12.92 23.88 -3.18
N TYR A 52 -13.09 22.60 -3.49
CA TYR A 52 -14.29 22.11 -4.16
C TYR A 52 -15.54 22.34 -3.30
N ALA A 53 -15.48 22.09 -1.99
CA ALA A 53 -16.63 22.27 -1.09
C ALA A 53 -16.98 23.74 -0.86
N ILE A 54 -16.00 24.61 -0.59
CA ILE A 54 -16.21 26.04 -0.32
C ILE A 54 -16.81 26.74 -1.53
N GLU A 55 -16.30 26.46 -2.73
CA GLU A 55 -16.73 27.17 -3.94
C GLU A 55 -18.13 26.75 -4.42
N ASN A 56 -18.63 25.65 -3.89
CA ASN A 56 -19.92 25.07 -4.26
C ASN A 56 -20.87 24.92 -3.07
N SER A 57 -20.56 25.53 -1.92
CA SER A 57 -21.38 25.45 -0.73
C SER A 57 -22.77 26.04 -0.97
N GLY A 58 -23.81 25.33 -0.57
CA GLY A 58 -25.20 25.78 -0.68
C GLY A 58 -25.82 25.66 -2.09
N ARG A 59 -25.16 24.96 -3.02
CA ARG A 59 -25.66 24.73 -4.38
C ARG A 59 -25.88 23.25 -4.64
N GLY A 60 -27.00 22.91 -5.28
CA GLY A 60 -27.17 21.59 -5.89
C GLY A 60 -26.23 21.46 -7.08
N ILE A 61 -25.30 20.50 -7.03
CA ILE A 61 -24.34 20.25 -8.11
C ILE A 61 -24.89 19.16 -9.02
N GLY A 62 -25.21 19.50 -10.27
CA GLY A 62 -25.57 18.52 -11.29
C GLY A 62 -24.33 17.80 -11.85
N GLN A 63 -24.51 16.57 -12.34
CA GLN A 63 -23.42 15.75 -12.89
C GLN A 63 -22.60 16.46 -13.99
N GLN A 64 -23.27 17.23 -14.86
CA GLN A 64 -22.62 18.00 -15.93
C GLN A 64 -21.71 19.12 -15.41
N GLN A 65 -21.92 19.58 -14.18
CA GLN A 65 -21.14 20.67 -13.59
C GLN A 65 -19.90 20.17 -12.86
N VAL A 66 -19.88 18.90 -12.43
CA VAL A 66 -18.80 18.30 -11.62
C VAL A 66 -17.44 18.52 -12.27
N ALA A 67 -17.30 18.20 -13.56
CA ALA A 67 -16.01 18.33 -14.26
C ALA A 67 -15.49 19.78 -14.27
N ARG A 68 -16.38 20.74 -14.54
CA ARG A 68 -16.03 22.17 -14.53
C ARG A 68 -15.60 22.62 -13.14
N LEU A 69 -16.39 22.31 -12.12
CA LEU A 69 -16.13 22.72 -10.74
C LEU A 69 -14.88 22.06 -10.17
N PHE A 70 -14.65 20.79 -10.52
CA PHE A 70 -13.43 20.08 -10.17
C PHE A 70 -12.21 20.75 -10.79
N ASN A 71 -12.26 21.10 -12.08
CA ASN A 71 -11.14 21.77 -12.77
C ASN A 71 -10.80 23.12 -12.13
N GLU A 72 -11.80 23.90 -11.74
CA GLU A 72 -11.58 25.18 -11.03
C GLU A 72 -10.88 24.99 -9.68
N ALA A 73 -11.31 24.01 -8.89
CA ALA A 73 -10.64 23.66 -7.63
C ALA A 73 -9.23 23.08 -7.87
N TYR A 74 -9.08 22.23 -8.89
CA TYR A 74 -7.82 21.59 -9.25
C TYR A 74 -6.75 22.61 -9.62
N LYS A 75 -7.07 23.59 -10.48
CA LYS A 75 -6.13 24.66 -10.88
C LYS A 75 -5.59 25.46 -9.70
N LYS A 76 -6.34 25.57 -8.60
CA LYS A 76 -5.94 26.28 -7.38
C LYS A 76 -5.04 25.45 -6.47
N VAL A 77 -5.10 24.13 -6.58
CA VAL A 77 -4.40 23.19 -5.69
C VAL A 77 -3.20 22.52 -6.37
N ALA A 78 -3.20 22.42 -7.70
CA ALA A 78 -2.08 21.92 -8.51
C ALA A 78 -0.91 22.92 -8.57
N THR A 79 -0.32 23.20 -7.42
CA THR A 79 0.83 24.06 -7.25
C THR A 79 2.09 23.24 -7.02
N LEU A 80 3.26 23.81 -7.36
CA LEU A 80 4.55 23.17 -7.07
C LEU A 80 4.74 22.90 -5.58
N GLY A 81 4.34 23.82 -4.71
CA GLY A 81 4.46 23.63 -3.26
C GLY A 81 3.64 22.45 -2.72
N ASN A 82 2.44 22.21 -3.27
CA ASN A 82 1.66 21.02 -2.91
C ASN A 82 2.30 19.75 -3.47
N ALA A 83 2.86 19.79 -4.68
CA ALA A 83 3.60 18.67 -5.23
C ALA A 83 4.82 18.33 -4.35
N GLU A 84 5.71 19.30 -4.09
CA GLU A 84 6.93 19.12 -3.29
C GLU A 84 6.62 18.63 -1.87
N SER A 85 5.64 19.24 -1.19
CA SER A 85 5.26 18.83 0.17
C SER A 85 4.67 17.43 0.26
N GLY A 86 4.06 16.93 -0.83
CA GLY A 86 3.55 15.56 -0.91
C GLY A 86 4.66 14.51 -0.97
N PHE A 87 5.82 14.86 -1.55
CA PHE A 87 6.96 13.95 -1.67
C PHE A 87 7.91 13.99 -0.46
N ARG A 88 7.76 14.94 0.46
CA ARG A 88 8.58 14.96 1.70
C ARG A 88 8.36 13.67 2.51
N GLY A 89 9.45 13.05 2.96
CA GLY A 89 9.43 11.71 3.59
C GLY A 89 9.73 10.59 2.60
N ILE A 90 9.52 10.81 1.30
CA ILE A 90 10.04 9.97 0.21
C ILE A 90 11.32 10.58 -0.34
N TYR A 91 11.25 11.85 -0.75
CA TYR A 91 12.38 12.65 -1.21
C TYR A 91 12.16 14.15 -0.95
N PRO A 92 13.03 14.83 -0.17
CA PRO A 92 14.08 14.21 0.64
C PRO A 92 13.48 13.22 1.65
N TYR A 93 14.22 12.14 1.90
CA TYR A 93 13.86 11.19 2.95
C TYR A 93 13.96 11.89 4.31
N ASP A 94 12.94 11.70 5.14
CA ASP A 94 12.79 12.37 6.43
C ASP A 94 12.12 11.38 7.38
N ASP A 95 12.93 10.73 8.22
CA ASP A 95 12.50 9.69 9.16
C ASP A 95 11.81 10.28 10.39
N ASP A 96 12.10 11.55 10.69
CA ASP A 96 11.51 12.30 11.81
C ASP A 96 10.07 12.74 11.52
N LEU A 97 9.54 12.43 10.33
CA LEU A 97 8.18 12.79 9.93
C LEU A 97 7.11 11.96 10.65
N PHE A 98 7.48 10.82 11.24
CA PHE A 98 6.59 9.86 11.87
C PHE A 98 7.08 9.48 13.27
N ASP A 99 6.16 9.39 14.22
CA ASP A 99 6.49 8.93 15.58
C ASP A 99 6.40 7.39 15.67
N GLU A 100 7.26 6.75 16.49
CA GLU A 100 7.30 5.29 16.67
C GLU A 100 5.94 4.72 17.07
N THR A 101 5.17 5.47 17.86
CA THR A 101 3.82 5.08 18.30
C THR A 101 2.84 4.90 17.13
N GLU A 102 3.10 5.54 15.99
CA GLU A 102 2.26 5.51 14.81
C GLU A 102 2.46 4.22 13.98
N PHE A 103 3.54 3.48 14.23
CA PHE A 103 3.80 2.16 13.67
C PHE A 103 3.27 1.03 14.57
N ALA A 104 2.65 1.34 15.71
CA ALA A 104 2.06 0.34 16.60
C ALA A 104 1.12 -0.68 15.90
N PRO A 105 0.32 -0.31 14.87
CA PRO A 105 -0.52 -1.27 14.16
C PRO A 105 0.25 -2.33 13.34
N SER A 106 1.48 -2.06 12.90
CA SER A 106 2.27 -3.01 12.10
C SER A 106 2.98 -4.08 12.94
N ILE A 107 3.14 -3.86 14.25
CA ILE A 107 3.78 -4.81 15.19
C ILE A 107 3.09 -6.19 15.19
N VAL A 108 1.78 -6.22 14.95
CA VAL A 108 0.99 -7.46 14.91
C VAL A 108 1.28 -8.29 13.64
N THR A 109 1.73 -7.65 12.56
CA THR A 109 2.00 -8.30 11.26
C THR A 109 3.46 -8.75 11.12
N ASP A 110 4.40 -8.10 11.81
CA ASP A 110 5.84 -8.43 11.77
C ASP A 110 6.25 -9.65 12.62
N GLN A 111 5.29 -10.50 13.03
CA GLN A 111 5.65 -11.76 13.67
C GLN A 111 6.29 -12.70 12.65
N MET A 112 7.61 -12.89 12.77
CA MET A 112 8.30 -14.00 12.11
C MET A 112 7.57 -15.30 12.49
N PRO A 113 7.31 -16.23 11.55
CA PRO A 113 6.70 -17.50 11.88
C PRO A 113 7.53 -18.14 12.99
N GLN A 114 6.91 -18.31 14.16
CA GLN A 114 7.57 -19.03 15.24
C GLN A 114 7.92 -20.42 14.70
N ASN A 115 9.20 -20.77 14.76
CA ASN A 115 9.64 -22.15 14.62
C ASN A 115 8.88 -22.94 15.71
N HIS A 116 7.76 -23.54 15.34
CA HIS A 116 7.19 -24.59 16.16
C HIS A 116 8.22 -25.72 16.16
N ASP A 117 8.81 -25.95 17.33
CA ASP A 117 9.78 -27.00 17.60
C ASP A 117 9.35 -28.33 16.97
N ILE A 118 10.06 -28.74 15.91
CA ILE A 118 10.02 -30.10 15.38
C ILE A 118 10.89 -30.95 16.31
N SER A 119 10.47 -31.14 17.57
CA SER A 119 11.17 -32.00 18.53
C SER A 119 10.37 -33.23 18.93
N ASN A 120 9.24 -33.52 18.28
CA ASN A 120 8.37 -34.65 18.64
C ASN A 120 7.79 -35.44 17.44
N ILE A 121 8.46 -35.45 16.28
CA ILE A 121 8.14 -36.46 15.26
C ILE A 121 8.92 -37.73 15.61
N HIS A 122 8.17 -38.69 16.15
CA HIS A 122 8.53 -40.07 16.45
C HIS A 122 9.50 -40.65 15.40
N ASP A 123 10.61 -41.22 15.87
CA ASP A 123 11.61 -41.88 15.03
C ASP A 123 10.98 -42.86 14.03
N PRO A 124 11.44 -42.90 12.76
CA PRO A 124 10.97 -43.90 11.82
C PRO A 124 11.33 -45.31 12.30
N LEU A 125 10.36 -46.22 12.22
CA LEU A 125 10.50 -47.63 12.62
C LEU A 125 11.75 -48.25 11.97
N SER A 126 12.53 -48.97 12.79
CA SER A 126 13.79 -49.56 12.34
C SER A 126 13.58 -50.59 11.21
N PRO A 127 14.56 -50.79 10.31
CA PRO A 127 14.44 -51.66 9.13
C PRO A 127 13.98 -53.10 9.41
N ASN A 128 14.19 -53.60 10.63
CA ASN A 128 13.77 -54.95 11.03
C ASN A 128 12.25 -55.11 11.17
N GLN A 129 11.49 -54.01 11.32
CA GLN A 129 10.02 -54.07 11.44
C GLN A 129 9.29 -54.00 10.10
N LEU A 130 9.97 -53.63 9.00
CA LEU A 130 9.37 -53.62 7.66
C LEU A 130 9.36 -55.00 7.00
N LEU A 131 10.19 -55.94 7.46
CA LEU A 131 10.32 -57.27 6.85
C LEU A 131 9.19 -58.24 7.24
N GLU A 132 8.56 -58.07 8.41
CA GLU A 132 7.45 -58.93 8.86
C GLU A 132 6.08 -58.57 8.23
N ALA A 133 5.94 -57.36 7.66
CA ALA A 133 4.68 -56.90 7.08
C ALA A 133 4.46 -57.33 5.61
N SER A 134 5.41 -58.04 4.99
CA SER A 134 5.37 -58.41 3.56
C SER A 134 5.07 -59.89 3.28
N GLN A 135 4.56 -60.67 4.24
CA GLN A 135 4.08 -62.04 3.94
C GLN A 135 2.57 -62.06 3.63
N PRO A 136 2.15 -62.69 2.53
CA PRO A 136 0.76 -62.71 2.11
C PRO A 136 -0.05 -63.75 2.91
N LEU A 137 -1.30 -63.39 3.22
CA LEU A 137 -2.39 -64.34 3.41
C LEU A 137 -3.25 -64.33 2.15
#